data_AF-A0A132HY24-F1
#
_entry.id   AF-A0A132HY24-F1
#
_cell.length_a   1.000
_cell.length_b   1.000
_cell.length_c   1.000
_cell.angle_alpha   90.00
_cell.angle_beta   90.00
_cell.angle_gamma   90.00
#
_symmetry.space_group_name_H-M   'P 1'
#
loop_
_entity.id
_entity.type
_entity.pdbx_description
1 polymer ?
#
loop_
_entity_poly.entity_id
_entity_poly.type
_entity_poly.pdbx_seq_one_letter_code
_entity_poly.pdbx_strand_id
1 'polypeptide(L)'
;MVNTIHSAKRISFAEINEKWLRTEMSEGISLSRTTFNRHKDAIEDIFGIYIDCDRKDGYRYFIGNEEVLHEDSVQNWMLSTLTVNNLSGTGARGRQPLRPQRCDGVL
;
A
#
# COMPACT_ATOMS: atom_id res chain seq x y z
N MET A 1 -3.10 -2.37 0.18
CA MET A 1 -3.78 -3.27 1.14
C MET A 1 -4.38 -4.50 0.46
N VAL A 2 -5.31 -4.35 -0.49
CA VAL A 2 -5.91 -5.50 -1.22
C VAL A 2 -4.87 -6.40 -1.87
N ASN A 3 -3.90 -5.82 -2.58
CA ASN A 3 -2.84 -6.61 -3.22
C ASN A 3 -2.05 -7.45 -2.20
N THR A 4 -1.90 -6.96 -0.97
CA THR A 4 -1.23 -7.69 0.12
C THR A 4 -2.02 -8.93 0.53
N ILE A 5 -3.34 -8.81 0.62
CA ILE A 5 -4.24 -9.92 0.97
C ILE A 5 -4.29 -10.91 -0.21
N HIS A 6 -4.43 -10.41 -1.44
CA HIS A 6 -4.45 -11.23 -2.66
C HIS A 6 -3.15 -12.02 -2.83
N SER A 7 -1.99 -11.36 -2.74
CA SER A 7 -0.68 -12.00 -2.89
C SER A 7 -0.38 -13.01 -1.79
N ALA A 8 -0.88 -12.80 -0.58
CA ALA A 8 -0.68 -13.73 0.53
C ALA A 8 -1.68 -14.91 0.51
N LYS A 9 -2.80 -14.79 -0.23
CA LYS A 9 -3.99 -15.66 -0.21
C LYS A 9 -4.71 -15.71 1.14
N ARG A 10 -3.96 -15.87 2.23
CA ARG A 10 -4.40 -15.79 3.62
C ARG A 10 -3.38 -14.99 4.42
N ILE A 11 -3.83 -13.99 5.14
CA ILE A 11 -2.94 -13.13 5.93
C ILE A 11 -3.62 -12.66 7.22
N SER A 12 -2.89 -12.63 8.33
CA SER A 12 -3.43 -12.11 9.59
C SER A 12 -3.45 -10.58 9.65
N PHE A 13 -4.27 -10.00 10.52
CA PHE A 13 -4.26 -8.54 10.76
C PHE A 13 -2.88 -8.04 11.21
N ALA A 14 -2.16 -8.85 12.00
CA ALA A 14 -0.80 -8.53 12.45
C ALA A 14 0.16 -8.38 11.26
N GLU A 15 0.15 -9.35 10.35
CA GLU A 15 1.00 -9.30 9.15
C GLU A 15 0.59 -8.17 8.18
N ILE A 16 -0.71 -7.89 8.05
CA ILE A 16 -1.19 -6.72 7.29
C ILE A 16 -0.63 -5.44 7.91
N ASN A 17 -0.69 -5.33 9.23
CA ASN A 17 -0.20 -4.16 9.97
C ASN A 17 1.33 -4.04 9.88
N GLU A 18 2.09 -5.13 9.95
CA GLU A 18 3.54 -5.12 9.74
C GLU A 18 3.89 -4.65 8.32
N LYS A 19 3.19 -5.15 7.30
CA LYS A 19 3.41 -4.72 5.92
C LYS A 19 2.98 -3.26 5.71
N TRP A 20 1.91 -2.82 6.36
CA TRP A 20 1.50 -1.42 6.37
C TRP A 20 2.58 -0.52 6.98
N LEU A 21 3.12 -0.87 8.15
CA LEU A 21 4.19 -0.13 8.83
C LEU A 21 5.49 -0.04 8.01
N ARG A 22 5.72 -0.98 7.10
CA ARG A 22 6.86 -0.91 6.16
C ARG A 22 6.65 0.09 5.02
N THR A 23 5.43 0.59 4.83
CA THR A 23 5.13 1.62 3.83
C THR A 23 5.34 3.00 4.40
N GLU A 24 5.83 3.93 3.58
CA GLU A 24 6.01 5.33 3.97
C GLU A 24 4.68 6.01 4.33
N MET A 25 3.57 5.59 3.71
CA MET A 25 2.21 6.06 4.02
C MET A 25 1.74 5.71 5.43
N SER A 26 2.39 4.77 6.12
CA SER A 26 2.03 4.53 7.52
C SER A 26 2.47 5.66 8.43
N GLU A 27 3.51 6.44 8.07
CA GLU A 27 4.16 7.40 8.95
C GLU A 27 4.59 6.78 10.30
N GLY A 28 4.83 5.45 10.33
CA GLY A 28 5.10 4.69 11.55
C GLY A 28 3.87 4.42 12.43
N ILE A 29 2.67 4.76 11.95
CA ILE A 29 1.39 4.56 12.64
C ILE A 29 0.80 3.21 12.24
N SER A 30 0.50 2.40 13.25
CA SER A 30 -0.21 1.13 13.03
C SER A 30 -1.59 1.36 12.43
N LEU A 31 -1.94 0.55 11.47
CA LEU A 31 -3.27 0.52 10.89
C LEU A 31 -4.30 0.17 11.96
N SER A 32 -5.26 1.06 12.19
CA SER A 32 -6.37 0.76 13.11
C SER A 32 -7.35 -0.21 12.45
N ARG A 33 -8.02 -1.05 13.25
CA ARG A 33 -9.11 -1.93 12.76
C ARG A 33 -10.22 -1.14 12.07
N THR A 34 -10.53 0.06 12.56
CA THR A 34 -11.54 0.94 11.96
C THR A 34 -11.12 1.41 10.56
N THR A 35 -9.86 1.83 10.40
CA THR A 35 -9.32 2.24 9.09
C THR A 35 -9.30 1.08 8.11
N PHE A 36 -8.93 -0.11 8.57
CA PHE A 36 -8.96 -1.35 7.80
C PHE A 36 -10.39 -1.68 7.34
N ASN A 37 -11.36 -1.66 8.26
CA ASN A 37 -12.76 -1.91 7.92
C ASN A 37 -13.30 -0.89 6.91
N ARG A 38 -13.01 0.41 7.09
CA ARG A 38 -13.43 1.44 6.11
C ARG A 38 -12.84 1.21 4.72
N HIS A 39 -11.58 0.79 4.65
CA HIS A 39 -11.00 0.39 3.37
C HIS A 39 -11.74 -0.81 2.80
N LYS A 40 -11.99 -1.83 3.60
CA LYS A 40 -12.73 -3.04 3.21
C LYS A 40 -14.10 -2.71 2.63
N ASP A 41 -14.88 -1.89 3.34
CA ASP A 41 -16.19 -1.40 2.90
C ASP A 41 -16.11 -0.64 1.59
N ALA A 42 -15.15 0.30 1.46
CA ALA A 42 -14.98 1.04 0.20
C ALA A 42 -14.61 0.12 -0.97
N ILE A 43 -13.83 -0.91 -0.73
CA ILE A 43 -13.45 -1.91 -1.75
C ILE A 43 -14.66 -2.75 -2.15
N GLU A 44 -15.48 -3.15 -1.19
CA GLU A 44 -16.72 -3.88 -1.43
C GLU A 44 -17.74 -3.03 -2.20
N ASP A 45 -17.87 -1.74 -1.86
CA ASP A 45 -18.78 -0.80 -2.52
C ASP A 45 -18.33 -0.47 -3.96
N ILE A 46 -17.04 -0.20 -4.17
CA ILE A 46 -16.52 0.21 -5.47
C ILE A 46 -16.38 -0.98 -6.44
N PHE A 47 -15.94 -2.14 -5.93
CA PHE A 47 -15.55 -3.29 -6.76
C PHE A 47 -16.36 -4.56 -6.52
N GLY A 48 -17.25 -4.60 -5.52
CA GLY A 48 -17.94 -5.84 -5.16
C GLY A 48 -17.00 -6.91 -4.58
N ILE A 49 -15.78 -6.54 -4.19
CA ILE A 49 -14.80 -7.49 -3.66
C ILE A 49 -15.03 -7.65 -2.16
N TYR A 50 -15.47 -8.85 -1.79
CA TYR A 50 -15.68 -9.19 -0.40
C TYR A 50 -14.43 -9.84 0.21
N ILE A 51 -13.91 -9.23 1.28
CA ILE A 51 -12.82 -9.75 2.10
C ILE A 51 -13.43 -10.39 3.35
N ASP A 52 -13.30 -11.71 3.46
CA ASP A 52 -13.76 -12.48 4.62
C ASP A 52 -12.63 -12.65 5.65
N CYS A 53 -13.00 -13.03 6.87
CA CYS A 53 -12.10 -13.29 7.98
C CYS A 53 -12.39 -14.68 8.56
N ASP A 54 -11.47 -15.62 8.34
CA ASP A 54 -11.55 -16.93 8.94
C ASP A 54 -11.17 -16.85 10.42
N ARG A 55 -12.19 -16.92 11.28
CA ARG A 55 -12.02 -16.93 12.74
C ARG A 55 -11.53 -18.28 13.28
N LYS A 56 -11.68 -19.37 12.51
CA LYS A 56 -11.24 -20.71 12.90
C LYS A 56 -9.74 -20.90 12.60
N ASP A 57 -9.22 -20.22 11.58
CA ASP A 57 -7.81 -20.25 11.15
C ASP A 57 -6.98 -19.07 11.73
N GLY A 58 -7.35 -18.56 12.92
CA GLY A 58 -6.58 -17.52 13.61
C GLY A 58 -6.81 -16.08 13.13
N TYR A 59 -8.04 -15.73 12.75
CA TYR A 59 -8.43 -14.39 12.27
C TYR A 59 -7.68 -13.96 10.99
N ARG A 60 -7.53 -14.90 10.06
CA ARG A 60 -6.89 -14.64 8.76
C ARG A 60 -7.89 -14.09 7.77
N TYR A 61 -7.45 -13.08 7.03
CA TYR A 61 -8.22 -12.42 5.98
C TYR A 61 -7.88 -13.01 4.63
N PHE A 62 -8.90 -13.23 3.82
CA PHE A 62 -8.80 -13.77 2.46
C PHE A 62 -9.88 -13.16 1.58
N ILE A 63 -9.66 -13.20 0.27
CA ILE A 63 -10.65 -12.74 -0.69
C ILE A 63 -11.62 -13.89 -0.94
N GLY A 64 -12.90 -13.68 -0.61
CA GLY A 64 -13.93 -14.70 -0.79
C GLY A 64 -14.38 -14.84 -2.24
N ASN A 65 -14.24 -13.77 -3.04
CA ASN A 65 -14.75 -13.70 -4.40
C ASN A 65 -13.63 -13.44 -5.41
N GLU A 66 -12.78 -14.45 -5.62
CA GLU A 66 -11.58 -14.32 -6.45
C GLU A 66 -11.89 -14.13 -7.95
N GLU A 67 -13.09 -14.55 -8.39
CA GLU A 67 -13.60 -14.36 -9.76
C GLU A 67 -13.73 -12.88 -10.15
N VAL A 68 -14.15 -12.02 -9.22
CA VAL A 68 -14.29 -10.57 -9.47
C VAL A 68 -12.94 -9.89 -9.64
N LEU A 69 -11.86 -10.52 -9.16
CA LEU A 69 -10.51 -9.98 -9.36
C LEU A 69 -10.06 -10.09 -10.82
N HIS A 70 -10.69 -10.92 -11.64
CA HIS A 70 -10.37 -11.03 -13.06
C HIS A 70 -10.93 -9.88 -13.90
N GLU A 71 -11.77 -9.00 -13.33
CA GLU A 71 -12.21 -7.81 -14.03
C GLU A 71 -11.04 -6.83 -14.24
N ASP A 72 -10.89 -6.34 -15.48
CA ASP A 72 -9.88 -5.35 -15.86
C ASP A 72 -9.94 -4.08 -15.00
N SER A 73 -11.15 -3.69 -14.59
CA SER A 73 -11.42 -2.53 -13.72
C SER A 73 -10.74 -2.68 -12.35
N VAL A 74 -10.86 -3.86 -11.75
CA VAL A 74 -10.26 -4.23 -10.47
C VAL A 74 -8.74 -4.33 -10.58
N GLN A 75 -8.24 -5.01 -11.62
CA GLN A 75 -6.80 -5.13 -11.87
C GLN A 75 -6.14 -3.75 -12.02
N ASN A 76 -6.75 -2.85 -12.80
CA ASN A 76 -6.24 -1.51 -13.00
C ASN A 76 -6.21 -0.69 -11.70
N TRP A 77 -7.21 -0.84 -10.83
CA TRP A 77 -7.20 -0.20 -9.51
C TRP A 77 -6.12 -0.77 -8.58
N MET A 78 -5.93 -2.10 -8.57
CA MET A 78 -4.86 -2.72 -7.80
C MET A 78 -3.49 -2.22 -8.25
N LEU A 79 -3.26 -2.14 -9.56
CA LEU A 79 -2.04 -1.61 -10.16
C LEU A 79 -1.85 -0.12 -9.82
N SER A 80 -2.92 0.69 -9.87
CA SER A 80 -2.87 2.10 -9.48
C SER A 80 -2.48 2.28 -8.02
N THR A 81 -3.01 1.43 -7.13
CA THR A 81 -2.67 1.43 -5.70
C THR A 81 -1.20 1.02 -5.46
N LEU A 82 -0.62 0.16 -6.31
CA LEU A 82 0.78 -0.25 -6.23
C LEU A 82 1.74 0.83 -6.74
N THR A 83 1.35 1.56 -7.79
CA THR A 83 2.16 2.62 -8.40
C THR A 83 2.23 3.86 -7.49
N VAL A 84 1.12 4.21 -6.84
CA VAL A 84 1.09 5.25 -5.80
C VAL A 84 1.98 4.88 -4.61
N ASN A 85 2.16 3.59 -4.33
CA ASN A 85 3.00 3.08 -3.25
C ASN A 85 4.50 2.94 -3.61
N ASN A 86 4.89 3.07 -4.89
CA ASN A 86 6.27 2.88 -5.36
C ASN A 86 6.92 4.15 -5.95
N LEU A 87 6.17 5.24 -6.13
CA LEU A 87 6.71 6.47 -6.74
C LEU A 87 7.41 7.44 -5.76
N SER A 88 7.43 7.17 -4.45
CA SER A 88 8.22 7.93 -3.47
C SER A 88 9.59 7.30 -3.23
N GLY A 89 10.34 7.03 -4.30
CA GLY A 89 11.64 6.36 -4.20
C GLY A 89 12.75 6.93 -5.08
N THR A 90 12.57 8.11 -5.69
CA THR A 90 13.67 8.82 -6.36
C THR A 90 13.69 10.29 -5.96
N GLY A 91 13.74 10.53 -4.65
CA GLY A 91 14.51 11.66 -4.14
C GLY A 91 15.99 11.32 -4.31
N ALA A 92 16.49 11.40 -5.54
CA ALA A 92 17.92 11.38 -5.80
C ALA A 92 18.54 12.45 -4.89
N ARG A 93 19.18 12.02 -3.80
CA ARG A 93 20.18 12.83 -3.10
C ARG A 93 21.36 12.95 -4.04
N GLY A 94 21.19 13.77 -5.08
CA GLY A 94 22.29 14.45 -5.72
C GLY A 94 22.94 15.27 -4.63
N ARG A 95 23.98 14.70 -4.01
CA ARG A 95 24.97 15.44 -3.25
C ARG A 95 25.35 16.64 -4.12
N GLN A 96 24.89 17.83 -3.76
CA GLN A 96 25.58 19.04 -4.16
C GLN A 96 26.84 19.09 -3.30
N PRO A 97 28.05 18.86 -3.83
CA PRO A 97 29.21 19.42 -3.18
C PRO A 97 29.02 20.93 -3.24
N LEU A 98 28.96 21.57 -2.07
CA LEU A 98 29.09 23.01 -1.94
C LEU A 98 30.34 23.45 -2.73
N ARG A 99 30.13 24.02 -3.92
CA ARG A 99 31.20 24.68 -4.65
C ARG A 99 31.54 25.96 -3.88
N PRO A 100 32.80 26.20 -3.51
CA PRO A 100 33.18 27.52 -3.07
C PRO A 100 33.05 28.47 -4.26
N GLN A 101 32.13 29.44 -4.19
CA GLN A 101 32.12 30.58 -5.11
C GLN A 101 33.29 31.50 -4.73
N ARG A 102 34.41 31.25 -5.39
CA ARG A 102 35.54 32.15 -5.62
C ARG A 102 35.90 31.85 -7.08
N CYS A 103 36.01 32.78 -8.02
CA CYS A 103 36.73 34.05 -8.10
C CYS A 103 36.01 34.91 -9.19
N ASP A 104 36.33 36.13 -9.59
CA ASP A 104 37.42 37.10 -9.39
C ASP A 104 36.90 38.44 -9.97
N GLY A 105 37.68 39.53 -9.84
CA GLY A 105 37.25 40.90 -10.15
C GLY A 105 37.27 41.34 -11.63
N VAL A 106 37.36 42.67 -11.79
CA VAL A 106 37.32 43.52 -13.00
C VAL A 106 35.87 43.92 -13.38
N LEU A 107 35.45 45.19 -13.29
CA LEU A 107 36.04 46.46 -13.73
C LEU A 107 35.71 47.61 -12.76
#